data_AF-A0A9J6E8K5-F1
#
_entry.id   AF-A0A9J6E8K5-F1
#
_cell.length_a   1.000
_cell.length_b   1.000
_cell.length_c   1.000
_cell.angle_alpha   90.00
_cell.angle_beta   90.00
_cell.angle_gamma   90.00
#
_symmetry.space_group_name_H-M   'P 1'
#
loop_
_entity.id
_entity.type
_entity.pdbx_description
1 polymer ?
#
loop_
_entity_poly.entity_id
_entity_poly.type
_entity_poly.pdbx_seq_one_letter_code
_entity_poly.pdbx_strand_id
1 'polypeptide(L)'
;MATSRAAGGGGGDEPSTSAADDQPPALAKPLHLQRIERAVKLDNFINFIHNYFSTPLNDDAQETEAESLSDIDEDGDVLNGGESTTQSETDRRAEKMKMYNFDSVKKSRRWLKNVLLSDTSSSEEDNSPTEDDLQDWLRLHKLHQIARAELNADP
;
A
#
# COMPACT_ATOMS: atom_id res chain seq x y z
N MET A 1 -26.72 -96.46 -11.62
CA MET A 1 -25.36 -96.09 -12.07
C MET A 1 -25.47 -95.17 -13.28
N ALA A 2 -25.20 -93.88 -13.11
CA ALA A 2 -24.83 -92.92 -14.16
C ALA A 2 -24.47 -91.62 -13.44
N THR A 3 -23.17 -91.39 -13.21
CA THR A 3 -22.64 -90.10 -12.80
C THR A 3 -22.39 -89.29 -14.06
N SER A 4 -22.87 -88.05 -14.08
CA SER A 4 -22.51 -87.07 -15.09
C SER A 4 -22.71 -85.67 -14.51
N ARG A 5 -21.61 -84.93 -14.38
CA ARG A 5 -21.30 -83.78 -15.24
C ARG A 5 -20.61 -82.62 -14.50
N ALA A 6 -19.68 -82.05 -15.25
CA ALA A 6 -19.17 -80.68 -15.26
C ALA A 6 -18.23 -80.21 -14.15
N ALA A 7 -16.97 -80.09 -14.58
CA ALA A 7 -16.00 -79.10 -14.17
C ALA A 7 -16.39 -77.67 -14.64
N GLY A 8 -15.74 -76.68 -14.02
CA GLY A 8 -15.77 -75.24 -14.39
C GLY A 8 -16.29 -74.43 -13.21
N GLY A 9 -15.48 -73.79 -12.35
CA GLY A 9 -14.18 -73.19 -12.60
C GLY A 9 -14.37 -71.77 -13.15
N GLY A 10 -14.12 -70.77 -12.32
CA GLY A 10 -14.01 -69.37 -12.76
C GLY A 10 -14.87 -68.41 -11.93
N GLY A 11 -14.26 -67.84 -10.89
CA GLY A 11 -14.76 -66.63 -10.26
C GLY A 11 -14.70 -65.44 -11.20
N GLY A 12 -15.55 -64.46 -10.92
CA GLY A 12 -15.63 -63.21 -11.65
C GLY A 12 -16.65 -62.32 -10.95
N ASP A 13 -16.18 -61.65 -9.89
CA ASP A 13 -16.82 -60.47 -9.31
C ASP A 13 -17.01 -59.41 -10.39
N GLU A 14 -18.26 -58.99 -10.62
CA GLU A 14 -18.56 -57.74 -11.32
C GLU A 14 -19.23 -56.76 -10.35
N PRO A 15 -18.47 -55.84 -9.74
CA PRO A 15 -19.04 -54.61 -9.24
C PRO A 15 -19.21 -53.65 -10.43
N SER A 16 -20.47 -53.31 -10.74
CA SER A 16 -20.85 -52.26 -11.67
C SER A 16 -20.07 -50.98 -11.38
N THR A 17 -19.13 -50.64 -12.25
CA THR A 17 -18.39 -49.39 -12.18
C THR A 17 -19.33 -48.26 -12.58
N SER A 18 -19.73 -47.47 -11.59
CA SER A 18 -20.39 -46.19 -11.77
C SER A 18 -19.57 -45.35 -12.75
N ALA A 19 -20.24 -44.84 -13.78
CA ALA A 19 -19.72 -43.93 -14.77
C ALA A 19 -18.79 -42.90 -14.12
N ALA A 20 -17.52 -42.96 -14.50
CA ALA A 20 -16.52 -41.99 -14.13
C ALA A 20 -16.93 -40.63 -14.69
N ASP A 21 -17.18 -39.70 -13.77
CA ASP A 21 -17.25 -38.27 -13.99
C ASP A 21 -15.89 -37.82 -14.54
N ASP A 22 -15.78 -37.67 -15.87
CA ASP A 22 -14.57 -37.23 -16.58
C ASP A 22 -14.46 -35.70 -16.49
N GLN A 23 -14.38 -35.17 -15.25
CA GLN A 23 -13.88 -33.82 -15.01
C GLN A 23 -12.36 -33.89 -14.83
N PRO A 24 -11.57 -33.17 -15.65
CA PRO A 24 -10.14 -33.06 -15.42
C PRO A 24 -9.91 -32.54 -13.99
N PRO A 25 -8.86 -33.00 -13.28
CA PRO A 25 -8.57 -32.51 -11.94
C PRO A 25 -8.45 -30.99 -12.01
N ALA A 26 -9.33 -30.28 -11.30
CA ALA A 26 -9.35 -28.83 -11.27
C ALA A 26 -7.94 -28.36 -10.87
N LEU A 27 -7.20 -27.86 -11.85
CA LEU A 27 -5.85 -27.35 -11.63
C LEU A 27 -5.95 -26.29 -10.53
N ALA A 28 -5.13 -26.44 -9.50
CA ALA A 28 -5.11 -25.49 -8.39
C ALA A 28 -4.91 -24.08 -8.93
N LYS A 29 -5.66 -23.12 -8.39
CA LYS A 29 -5.53 -21.71 -8.76
C LYS A 29 -4.07 -21.28 -8.68
N PRO A 30 -3.56 -20.47 -9.61
CA PRO A 30 -2.17 -20.02 -9.57
C PRO A 30 -1.86 -19.31 -8.25
N LEU A 31 -0.66 -19.55 -7.69
CA LEU A 31 -0.25 -19.12 -6.35
C LEU A 31 -0.47 -17.61 -6.08
N HIS A 32 -0.25 -16.76 -7.09
CA HIS A 32 -0.46 -15.32 -6.96
C HIS A 32 -1.95 -14.99 -6.72
N LEU A 33 -2.86 -15.67 -7.40
CA LEU A 33 -4.29 -15.51 -7.21
C LEU A 33 -4.72 -15.99 -5.81
N GLN A 34 -4.15 -17.11 -5.33
CA GLN A 34 -4.38 -17.58 -3.96
C GLN A 34 -3.88 -16.59 -2.90
N ARG A 35 -2.73 -15.95 -3.12
CA ARG A 35 -2.20 -14.90 -2.23
C ARG A 35 -3.13 -13.70 -2.18
N ILE A 36 -3.63 -13.25 -3.33
CA ILE A 36 -4.60 -12.14 -3.43
C ILE A 36 -5.91 -12.53 -2.73
N GLU A 37 -6.48 -13.70 -3.02
CA GLU A 37 -7.70 -14.17 -2.36
C GLU A 37 -7.55 -14.20 -0.84
N ARG A 38 -6.39 -14.64 -0.32
CA ARG A 38 -6.14 -14.62 1.12
C ARG A 38 -5.98 -13.21 1.69
N ALA A 39 -5.31 -12.32 0.97
CA ALA A 39 -5.07 -10.95 1.40
C ALA A 39 -6.34 -10.06 1.35
N VAL A 40 -7.28 -10.38 0.46
CA VAL A 40 -8.52 -9.60 0.21
C VAL A 40 -9.74 -10.24 0.90
N LYS A 41 -9.56 -11.23 1.78
CA LYS A 41 -10.65 -11.79 2.61
C LYS A 41 -11.12 -10.76 3.64
N LEU A 42 -12.10 -9.96 3.27
CA LEU A 42 -12.71 -8.93 4.11
C LEU A 42 -13.87 -9.45 4.96
N ASP A 43 -14.26 -10.72 4.85
CA ASP A 43 -15.43 -11.29 5.52
C ASP A 43 -15.45 -10.99 7.02
N ASN A 44 -14.30 -11.11 7.69
CA ASN A 44 -14.20 -10.82 9.13
C ASN A 44 -14.43 -9.34 9.45
N PHE A 45 -13.93 -8.44 8.61
CA PHE A 45 -14.09 -6.99 8.77
C PHE A 45 -15.52 -6.54 8.42
N ILE A 46 -16.10 -7.10 7.37
CA ILE A 46 -17.49 -6.82 6.96
C ILE A 46 -18.45 -7.32 8.04
N ASN A 47 -18.22 -8.51 8.60
CA ASN A 47 -19.03 -9.02 9.72
C ASN A 47 -18.86 -8.17 10.98
N PHE A 48 -17.65 -7.69 11.27
CA PHE A 48 -17.40 -6.76 12.37
C PHE A 48 -18.20 -5.46 12.21
N ILE A 49 -18.12 -4.83 11.04
CA ILE A 49 -18.90 -3.63 10.71
C ILE A 49 -20.39 -3.91 10.82
N HIS A 50 -20.85 -5.01 10.22
CA HIS A 50 -22.25 -5.39 10.26
C HIS A 50 -22.74 -5.55 11.69
N ASN A 51 -21.96 -6.18 12.56
CA ASN A 51 -22.30 -6.33 13.98
C ASN A 51 -22.28 -4.97 14.70
N TYR A 52 -21.28 -4.13 14.44
CA TYR A 52 -21.17 -2.78 15.03
C TYR A 52 -22.40 -1.90 14.71
N PHE A 53 -22.85 -1.90 13.46
CA PHE A 53 -24.02 -1.12 13.04
C PHE A 53 -25.36 -1.76 13.37
N SER A 54 -25.41 -3.10 13.47
CA SER A 54 -26.66 -3.83 13.75
C SER A 54 -26.92 -4.07 15.23
N THR A 55 -25.94 -3.83 16.10
CA THR A 55 -26.15 -3.87 17.55
C THR A 55 -26.99 -2.65 17.91
N PRO A 56 -28.28 -2.81 18.29
CA PRO A 56 -29.00 -1.68 18.86
C PRO A 56 -28.23 -1.22 20.09
N LEU A 57 -28.05 0.10 20.23
CA LEU A 57 -27.52 0.71 21.45
C LEU A 57 -28.49 0.36 22.58
N ASN A 58 -28.33 -0.82 23.17
CA ASN A 58 -29.04 -1.18 24.38
C ASN A 58 -28.44 -0.29 25.46
N ASP A 59 -29.20 0.74 25.82
CA ASP A 59 -28.91 1.78 26.80
C ASP A 59 -28.90 1.22 28.23
N ASP A 60 -28.31 0.03 28.42
CA ASP A 60 -27.98 -0.50 29.74
C ASP A 60 -26.53 -0.14 30.02
N ALA A 61 -26.39 0.96 30.75
CA ALA A 61 -25.19 1.40 31.42
C ALA A 61 -24.51 0.22 32.14
N GLN A 62 -23.51 -0.36 31.50
CA GLN A 62 -22.42 -1.02 32.17
C GLN A 62 -21.22 -0.09 32.01
N GLU A 63 -21.05 0.76 33.02
CA GLU A 63 -19.78 1.42 33.31
C GLU A 63 -18.69 0.34 33.26
N THR A 64 -18.03 0.25 32.12
CA THR A 64 -16.74 -0.41 32.02
C THR A 64 -15.77 0.72 31.87
N GLU A 65 -15.24 1.11 33.04
CA GLU A 65 -14.02 1.88 33.26
C GLU A 65 -13.34 2.19 31.92
N ALA A 66 -13.60 3.40 31.43
CA ALA A 66 -12.73 3.99 30.44
C ALA A 66 -11.38 4.12 31.14
N GLU A 67 -10.56 3.08 31.02
CA GLU A 67 -9.13 3.11 31.27
C GLU A 67 -8.62 4.28 30.43
N SER A 68 -8.57 5.42 31.09
CA SER A 68 -8.03 6.65 30.57
C SER A 68 -6.55 6.35 30.37
N LEU A 69 -6.17 5.92 29.16
CA LEU A 69 -4.77 5.82 28.73
C LEU A 69 -4.18 7.23 28.54
N SER A 70 -4.38 8.08 29.55
CA SER A 70 -3.80 9.39 29.70
C SER A 70 -2.75 9.40 30.81
N ASP A 71 -2.11 8.25 31.07
CA ASP A 71 -0.79 8.23 31.69
C ASP A 71 0.23 8.55 30.58
N ILE A 72 0.19 9.81 30.15
CA ILE A 72 1.33 10.50 29.56
C ILE A 72 2.16 10.92 30.77
N ASP A 73 3.12 10.08 31.13
CA ASP A 73 4.18 10.50 32.03
C ASP A 73 4.88 11.71 31.40
N GLU A 74 5.24 12.69 32.23
CA GLU A 74 5.94 13.93 31.89
C GLU A 74 7.42 13.68 31.50
N ASP A 75 7.67 12.59 30.79
CA ASP A 75 8.94 12.19 30.19
C ASP A 75 8.57 11.35 28.95
N GLY A 76 8.30 12.03 27.83
CA GLY A 76 7.66 11.46 26.63
C GLY A 76 8.44 10.38 25.88
N ASP A 77 8.52 9.17 26.44
CA ASP A 77 8.98 7.96 25.77
C ASP A 77 7.83 6.95 25.61
N VAL A 78 6.99 7.17 24.60
CA VAL A 78 6.04 6.15 24.12
C VAL A 78 6.79 5.17 23.22
N LEU A 79 7.23 4.07 23.83
CA LEU A 79 7.72 2.91 23.11
C LEU A 79 6.56 2.03 22.64
N ASN A 80 6.61 1.74 21.34
CA ASN A 80 6.20 0.49 20.69
C ASN A 80 4.90 0.53 19.86
N GLY A 81 5.04 0.82 18.57
CA GLY A 81 4.00 0.48 17.59
C GLY A 81 4.12 1.03 16.18
N GLY A 82 5.29 1.44 15.71
CA GLY A 82 5.49 1.79 14.30
C GLY A 82 6.10 3.16 14.09
N GLU A 83 7.33 3.31 14.56
CA GLU A 83 8.32 4.08 13.82
C GLU A 83 7.95 5.55 13.51
N SER A 84 7.98 6.39 14.54
CA SER A 84 8.60 7.72 14.40
C SER A 84 10.11 7.53 14.23
N THR A 85 10.54 6.80 13.19
CA THR A 85 11.94 6.87 12.76
C THR A 85 12.04 8.23 12.12
N THR A 86 12.87 9.06 12.72
CA THR A 86 13.75 10.00 12.05
C THR A 86 14.37 9.31 10.83
N GLN A 87 13.58 9.04 9.79
CA GLN A 87 14.10 8.55 8.53
C GLN A 87 14.94 9.71 8.06
N SER A 88 16.26 9.49 8.04
CA SER A 88 17.21 10.44 7.51
C SER A 88 16.64 10.96 6.19
N GLU A 89 16.74 12.26 5.93
CA GLU A 89 16.34 12.88 4.66
C GLU A 89 16.85 12.08 3.45
N THR A 90 17.99 11.40 3.60
CA THR A 90 18.54 10.50 2.58
C THR A 90 17.69 9.27 2.30
N ASP A 91 17.06 8.70 3.32
CA ASP A 91 16.30 7.45 3.26
C ASP A 91 14.92 7.71 2.63
N ARG A 92 14.25 8.79 3.05
CA ARG A 92 13.01 9.28 2.43
C ARG A 92 13.21 9.57 0.95
N ARG A 93 14.31 10.25 0.62
CA ARG A 93 14.69 10.53 -0.77
C ARG A 93 14.99 9.26 -1.58
N ALA A 94 15.60 8.25 -0.96
CA ALA A 94 15.90 6.97 -1.61
C ALA A 94 14.62 6.15 -1.87
N GLU A 95 13.68 6.13 -0.92
CA GLU A 95 12.37 5.51 -1.09
C GLU A 95 11.57 6.21 -2.19
N LYS A 96 11.54 7.54 -2.19
CA LYS A 96 10.93 8.36 -3.22
C LYS A 96 11.56 8.11 -4.59
N MET A 97 12.87 7.86 -4.65
CA MET A 97 13.56 7.52 -5.89
C MET A 97 13.18 6.14 -6.46
N LYS A 98 12.71 5.20 -5.62
CA LYS A 98 12.20 3.89 -6.09
C LYS A 98 10.81 3.99 -6.72
N MET A 99 10.05 5.04 -6.40
CA MET A 99 8.69 5.26 -6.92
C MET A 99 8.66 5.83 -8.35
N TYR A 100 9.80 6.32 -8.85
CA TYR A 100 9.89 6.98 -10.15
C TYR A 100 10.91 6.32 -11.08
N ASN A 101 10.56 6.18 -12.36
CA ASN A 101 11.49 5.74 -13.39
C ASN A 101 12.16 6.96 -14.08
N PHE A 102 13.44 7.18 -13.80
CA PHE A 102 14.22 8.30 -14.37
C PHE A 102 15.02 7.95 -15.63
N ASP A 103 15.02 6.69 -16.08
CA ASP A 103 15.87 6.24 -17.20
C ASP A 103 15.52 6.94 -18.52
N SER A 104 14.26 7.38 -18.65
CA SER A 104 13.75 8.08 -19.82
C SER A 104 13.91 9.62 -19.75
N VAL A 105 14.44 10.14 -18.65
CA VAL A 105 14.55 11.59 -18.45
C VAL A 105 15.73 12.15 -19.24
N LYS A 106 15.41 12.85 -20.33
CA LYS A 106 16.38 13.58 -21.15
C LYS A 106 17.19 14.56 -20.31
N LYS A 107 18.44 14.84 -20.71
CA LYS A 107 19.36 15.77 -20.01
C LYS A 107 18.72 17.16 -19.76
N SER A 108 17.90 17.64 -20.70
CA SER A 108 17.17 18.91 -20.58
C SER A 108 16.11 18.93 -19.46
N ARG A 109 15.66 17.77 -18.99
CA ARG A 109 14.61 17.61 -17.98
C ARG A 109 15.14 17.07 -16.65
N ARG A 110 16.46 17.04 -16.47
CA ARG A 110 17.11 16.58 -15.23
C ARG A 110 16.65 17.32 -13.97
N TRP A 111 16.21 18.57 -14.11
CA TRP A 111 15.68 19.36 -12.99
C TRP A 111 14.45 18.72 -12.33
N LEU A 112 13.66 17.94 -13.08
CA LEU A 112 12.52 17.20 -12.56
C LEU A 112 12.93 16.19 -11.48
N LYS A 113 14.14 15.62 -11.57
CA LYS A 113 14.66 14.72 -10.54
C LYS A 113 14.83 15.44 -9.22
N ASN A 114 15.31 16.68 -9.22
CA ASN A 114 15.46 17.45 -8.00
C ASN A 114 14.09 17.85 -7.45
N VAL A 115 13.20 18.38 -8.29
CA VAL A 115 11.86 18.79 -7.85
C VAL A 115 11.04 17.63 -7.30
N LEU A 116 11.07 16.47 -7.97
CA LEU A 116 10.34 15.30 -7.51
C LEU A 116 10.99 14.63 -6.28
N LEU A 117 12.30 14.73 -6.10
CA LEU A 117 13.01 14.11 -4.97
C LEU A 117 13.28 15.07 -3.81
N SER A 118 13.00 16.37 -3.94
CA SER A 118 13.01 17.30 -2.81
C SER A 118 11.90 16.91 -1.85
N ASP A 119 12.24 16.71 -0.59
CA ASP A 119 11.26 16.55 0.48
C ASP A 119 10.73 17.93 0.86
N THR A 120 9.44 18.18 0.61
CA THR A 120 8.74 19.39 1.06
C THR A 120 8.23 19.23 2.50
N SER A 121 8.63 18.15 3.16
CA SER A 121 8.12 17.72 4.47
C SER A 121 9.09 18.03 5.61
N SER A 122 10.25 18.62 5.32
CA SER A 122 11.24 19.00 6.32
C SER A 122 10.84 20.35 6.91
N SER A 123 10.41 20.31 8.17
CA SER A 123 10.15 21.44 9.08
C SER A 123 8.81 22.14 8.89
N GLU A 124 8.01 22.14 9.97
CA GLU A 124 6.93 23.09 10.27
C GLU A 124 7.36 24.58 10.30
N GLU A 125 8.54 24.93 9.76
CA GLU A 125 8.88 26.30 9.41
C GLU A 125 8.15 26.70 8.11
N ASP A 126 7.39 27.79 8.22
CA ASP A 126 6.75 28.46 7.10
C ASP A 126 7.80 28.89 6.07
N ASN A 127 8.08 28.00 5.11
CA ASN A 127 8.95 28.26 3.96
C ASN A 127 8.24 29.12 2.90
N SER A 128 7.09 29.72 3.24
CA SER A 128 6.47 30.72 2.37
C SER A 128 7.44 31.89 2.23
N PRO A 129 7.72 32.35 1.00
CA PRO A 129 8.59 33.50 0.79
C PRO A 129 8.08 34.68 1.60
N THR A 130 8.97 35.30 2.35
CA THR A 130 8.66 36.49 3.13
C THR A 130 8.43 37.68 2.19
N GLU A 131 7.80 38.74 2.69
CA GLU A 131 7.63 39.99 1.92
C GLU A 131 8.99 40.56 1.48
N ASP A 132 10.03 40.42 2.30
CA ASP A 132 11.39 40.86 1.95
C ASP A 132 11.96 40.05 0.78
N ASP A 133 11.75 38.73 0.75
CA ASP A 133 12.15 37.87 -0.37
C ASP A 133 11.45 38.30 -1.67
N LEU A 134 10.17 38.64 -1.59
CA LEU A 134 9.40 39.10 -2.74
C LEU A 134 9.95 40.41 -3.31
N GLN A 135 10.31 41.36 -2.43
CA GLN A 135 10.92 42.63 -2.82
C GLN A 135 12.29 42.42 -3.46
N ASP A 136 13.12 41.53 -2.92
CA ASP A 136 14.40 41.19 -3.52
C ASP A 136 14.24 40.55 -4.90
N TRP A 137 13.25 39.69 -5.08
CA TRP A 137 13.01 39.04 -6.37
C TRP A 137 12.55 40.08 -7.41
N LEU A 138 11.72 41.05 -7.00
CA LEU A 138 11.30 42.17 -7.84
C LEU A 138 12.48 43.08 -8.21
N ARG A 139 13.37 43.40 -7.26
CA ARG A 139 14.60 44.17 -7.54
C ARG A 139 15.49 43.44 -8.54
N LEU A 140 15.75 42.17 -8.30
CA LEU A 140 16.57 41.33 -9.17
C LEU A 140 15.96 41.24 -10.58
N HIS A 141 14.64 41.06 -10.67
CA HIS A 141 13.92 41.06 -11.94
C HIS A 141 14.11 42.38 -12.69
N LYS A 142 13.91 43.52 -12.01
CA LYS A 142 14.06 44.85 -12.62
C LYS A 142 15.48 45.08 -13.11
N LEU A 143 16.50 44.73 -12.32
CA LEU A 143 17.90 44.82 -12.72
C LEU A 143 18.19 43.95 -13.95
N HIS A 144 17.65 42.73 -13.98
CA HIS A 144 17.83 41.83 -15.11
C HIS A 144 17.14 42.37 -16.38
N GLN A 145 15.98 43.01 -16.26
CA GLN A 145 15.31 43.67 -17.39
C GLN A 145 16.13 44.85 -17.92
N ILE A 146 16.71 45.66 -17.03
CA ILE A 146 17.57 46.78 -17.43
C ILE A 146 18.81 46.27 -18.18
N ALA A 147 19.54 45.31 -17.60
CA ALA A 147 20.73 44.75 -18.23
C ALA A 147 20.45 44.09 -19.59
N ARG A 148 19.29 43.42 -19.73
CA ARG A 148 18.84 42.87 -21.01
C ARG A 148 18.50 43.95 -22.02
N ALA A 149 17.86 45.04 -21.60
CA ALA A 149 17.56 46.17 -22.47
C ALA A 149 18.83 46.86 -22.95
N GLU A 150 19.83 47.03 -22.07
CA GLU A 150 21.14 47.60 -22.44
C GLU A 150 21.88 46.73 -23.47
N LEU A 151 21.90 45.40 -23.29
CA LEU A 151 22.53 44.49 -24.27
C LEU A 151 21.82 44.50 -25.62
N ASN A 152 20.50 44.66 -25.63
CA ASN A 152 19.71 44.74 -26.86
C ASN A 152 19.67 46.15 -27.48
N ALA A 153 20.21 47.16 -26.79
CA ALA A 153 20.29 48.54 -27.26
C ALA A 153 21.65 48.89 -27.90
N ASP A 154 22.62 47.97 -27.89
CA ASP A 154 23.88 48.10 -28.60
C ASP A 154 23.66 47.78 -30.10
N PRO A 155 23.94 48.72 -31.04
CA PRO A 155 23.65 48.57 -32.47
C PRO A 155 24.57 47.61 -33.24
#